data_AF-A0A3A4W0Y0-F1
#
_entry.id   AF-A0A3A4W0Y0-F1
#
_cell.length_a   1.000
_cell.length_b   1.000
_cell.length_c   1.000
_cell.angle_alpha   90.00
_cell.angle_beta   90.00
_cell.angle_gamma   90.00
#
_symmetry.space_group_name_H-M   'P 1'
#
loop_
_entity.id
_entity.type
_entity.pdbx_description
1 polymer ?
#
loop_
_entity_poly.entity_id
_entity_poly.type
_entity_poly.pdbx_seq_one_letter_code
_entity_poly.pdbx_strand_id
1 'polypeptide(L)'
;MTAILALALCRSTSRVGFLIASRNIFLIILFRYNQFMDNHNIAAVFIKIARLLKIKGESSFKVTAYERAAESIRNTPENLTEMDIPALKSIPGVGQAIAEKIKELNQTGNLAFLDRLEGEIPPALLDWLELPGMGPKTTALIWKTLGITTIPELHAAAQGGKLHTIPGIGKKLEAKILAAIENRHS
;
A
#
# COMPACT_ATOMS: atom_id res chain seq x y z
N MET A 1 -1.89 35.83 46.32
CA MET A 1 -0.94 35.60 47.42
C MET A 1 -0.88 34.10 47.67
N THR A 2 -0.06 33.39 46.90
CA THR A 2 1.25 32.85 47.36
C THR A 2 1.10 31.70 48.35
N ALA A 3 1.22 30.47 47.84
CA ALA A 3 1.63 29.31 48.62
C ALA A 3 2.57 28.46 47.77
N ILE A 4 3.85 28.79 47.89
CA ILE A 4 5.02 28.04 47.44
C ILE A 4 5.44 27.14 48.62
N LEU A 5 5.68 25.85 48.38
CA LEU A 5 6.78 24.99 48.90
C LEU A 5 6.37 23.54 48.65
N ALA A 6 6.92 22.81 47.68
CA ALA A 6 8.29 22.31 47.57
C ALA A 6 8.69 21.27 48.64
N LEU A 7 8.73 20.02 48.17
CA LEU A 7 9.76 18.99 48.42
C LEU A 7 9.75 18.14 49.70
N ALA A 8 10.01 16.85 49.43
CA ALA A 8 10.69 15.84 50.25
C ALA A 8 9.87 15.17 51.37
N LEU A 9 9.92 13.87 51.63
CA LEU A 9 10.68 12.71 51.13
C LEU A 9 10.06 11.46 51.79
N CYS A 10 10.09 10.31 51.09
CA CYS A 10 10.47 9.00 51.65
C CYS A 10 9.63 8.37 52.80
N ARG A 11 8.96 7.22 52.54
CA ARG A 11 9.35 5.83 52.97
C ARG A 11 8.14 4.89 53.05
N SER A 12 8.28 3.69 52.46
CA SER A 12 7.69 2.40 52.91
C SER A 12 6.16 2.26 52.84
N THR A 13 5.52 1.16 52.42
CA THR A 13 5.87 -0.16 51.87
C THR A 13 4.53 -0.75 51.36
N SER A 14 4.60 -1.53 50.27
CA SER A 14 3.65 -2.60 49.86
C SER A 14 2.28 -2.25 49.23
N ARG A 15 1.99 -3.00 48.14
CA ARG A 15 0.71 -3.18 47.40
C ARG A 15 0.36 -1.98 46.49
N VAL A 16 0.20 -2.05 45.17
CA VAL A 16 -0.30 -3.09 44.26
C VAL A 16 0.30 -2.76 42.88
N GLY A 17 0.67 -3.78 42.09
CA GLY A 17 1.27 -3.58 40.78
C GLY A 17 0.30 -3.04 39.73
N PHE A 18 0.80 -2.16 38.86
CA PHE A 18 0.29 -2.01 37.49
C PHE A 18 1.21 -1.08 36.68
N LEU A 19 1.58 -1.51 35.47
CA LEU A 19 2.00 -0.68 34.33
C LEU A 19 3.35 0.07 34.40
N ILE A 20 4.45 -0.68 34.22
CA ILE A 20 5.63 -0.15 33.50
C ILE A 20 5.51 -0.62 32.04
N ALA A 21 4.58 -0.05 31.28
CA ALA A 21 4.39 -0.41 29.87
C ALA A 21 3.75 0.71 29.03
N SER A 22 4.20 1.96 29.14
CA SER A 22 3.83 2.96 28.12
C SER A 22 4.76 4.16 28.09
N ARG A 23 6.04 3.94 27.78
CA ARG A 23 6.93 5.02 27.30
C ARG A 23 7.23 4.93 25.80
N ASN A 24 6.70 3.93 25.10
CA ASN A 24 6.92 3.75 23.65
C ASN A 24 5.66 3.82 22.80
N ILE A 25 4.45 3.78 23.35
CA ILE A 25 3.24 3.90 22.52
C ILE A 25 3.09 5.32 21.98
N PHE A 26 3.43 6.36 22.76
CA PHE A 26 3.38 7.74 22.29
C PHE A 26 4.42 8.02 21.19
N LEU A 27 5.61 7.40 21.26
CA LEU A 27 6.63 7.49 20.20
C LEU A 27 6.25 6.67 18.96
N ILE A 28 5.64 5.49 19.12
CA ILE A 28 5.12 4.67 18.00
C ILE A 28 3.93 5.36 17.33
N ILE A 29 3.05 6.00 18.09
CA ILE A 29 1.93 6.79 17.56
C ILE A 29 2.48 7.99 16.81
N LEU A 30 3.43 8.76 17.37
CA LEU A 30 4.02 9.93 16.70
C LEU A 30 4.89 9.57 15.49
N PHE A 31 5.62 8.45 15.50
CA PHE A 31 6.34 7.96 14.31
C PHE A 31 5.38 7.55 13.18
N ARG A 32 4.13 7.19 13.54
CA ARG A 32 3.04 6.88 12.60
C ARG A 32 2.21 8.10 12.19
N TYR A 33 2.35 9.26 12.84
CA TYR A 33 1.39 10.38 12.72
C TYR A 33 1.86 11.64 11.98
N ASN A 34 2.97 11.62 11.25
CA ASN A 34 3.27 12.74 10.35
C ASN A 34 4.02 12.26 9.11
N GLN A 35 3.34 11.44 8.30
CA GLN A 35 3.68 11.35 6.88
C GLN A 35 3.39 12.74 6.30
N PHE A 36 4.41 13.58 6.19
CA PHE A 36 4.33 14.68 5.23
C PHE A 36 4.04 14.00 3.88
N MET A 37 2.85 14.25 3.34
CA MET A 37 2.46 13.76 2.02
C MET A 37 3.26 14.55 1.01
N ASP A 38 4.49 14.12 0.78
CA ASP A 38 5.30 14.62 -0.31
C ASP A 38 4.80 14.02 -1.64
N ASN A 39 5.28 14.59 -2.74
CA ASN A 39 4.89 14.17 -4.07
C ASN A 39 5.23 12.70 -4.32
N HIS A 40 6.26 12.16 -3.68
CA HIS A 40 6.65 10.75 -3.78
C HIS A 40 5.61 9.82 -3.16
N ASN A 41 5.11 10.15 -1.97
CA ASN A 41 4.06 9.40 -1.30
C ASN A 41 2.74 9.44 -2.07
N ILE A 42 2.35 10.61 -2.58
CA ILE A 42 1.17 10.75 -3.45
C ILE A 42 1.35 9.89 -4.70
N ALA A 43 2.48 9.99 -5.39
CA ALA A 43 2.77 9.17 -6.57
C ALA A 43 2.71 7.66 -6.25
N ALA A 44 3.24 7.23 -5.10
CA ALA A 44 3.21 5.83 -4.67
C ALA A 44 1.76 5.32 -4.48
N VAL A 45 0.87 6.13 -3.89
CA VAL A 45 -0.55 5.82 -3.77
C VAL A 45 -1.19 5.62 -5.15
N PHE A 46 -0.89 6.50 -6.11
CA PHE A 46 -1.45 6.41 -7.47
C PHE A 46 -0.90 5.20 -8.25
N ILE A 47 0.39 4.85 -8.08
CA ILE A 47 0.96 3.60 -8.63
C ILE A 47 0.27 2.38 -8.01
N LYS A 48 0.01 2.39 -6.70
CA LYS A 48 -0.68 1.29 -6.02
C LYS A 48 -2.09 1.09 -6.60
N ILE A 49 -2.84 2.17 -6.80
CA ILE A 49 -4.15 2.14 -7.47
C ILE A 49 -4.03 1.53 -8.87
N ALA A 50 -3.06 1.98 -9.68
CA ALA A 50 -2.86 1.44 -11.03
C ALA A 50 -2.59 -0.08 -11.01
N ARG A 51 -1.74 -0.55 -10.09
CA ARG A 51 -1.43 -1.98 -9.94
C ARG A 51 -2.67 -2.79 -9.53
N LEU A 52 -3.46 -2.30 -8.57
CA LEU A 52 -4.71 -2.94 -8.18
C LEU A 52 -5.72 -3.00 -9.34
N LEU A 53 -5.88 -1.90 -10.10
CA LEU A 53 -6.76 -1.86 -11.27
C LEU A 53 -6.32 -2.85 -12.37
N LYS A 54 -5.01 -3.04 -12.57
CA LYS A 54 -4.49 -4.06 -13.49
C LYS A 54 -4.87 -5.47 -13.04
N ILE A 55 -4.78 -5.78 -11.75
CA ILE A 55 -5.20 -7.09 -11.19
C ILE A 55 -6.71 -7.27 -11.32
N LYS A 56 -7.49 -6.20 -11.07
CA LYS A 56 -8.95 -6.24 -11.25
C LYS A 56 -9.35 -6.65 -12.66
N GLY A 57 -8.56 -6.22 -13.65
CA GLY A 57 -8.85 -6.33 -15.07
C GLY A 57 -9.63 -5.12 -15.60
N GLU A 58 -9.43 -3.94 -14.99
CA GLU A 58 -10.10 -2.72 -15.41
C GLU A 58 -9.51 -2.19 -16.73
N SER A 59 -10.18 -1.20 -17.36
CA SER A 59 -9.76 -0.67 -18.65
C SER A 59 -8.32 -0.16 -18.65
N SER A 60 -7.57 -0.48 -19.71
CA SER A 60 -6.20 -0.02 -19.90
C SER A 60 -6.09 1.51 -19.87
N PHE A 61 -7.12 2.21 -20.38
CA PHE A 61 -7.20 3.66 -20.32
C PHE A 61 -7.18 4.19 -18.88
N LYS A 62 -8.00 3.63 -17.98
CA LYS A 62 -8.02 4.04 -16.57
C LYS A 62 -6.69 3.75 -15.90
N VAL A 63 -6.15 2.54 -16.10
CA VAL A 63 -4.84 2.16 -15.56
C VAL A 63 -3.76 3.15 -15.98
N THR A 64 -3.63 3.42 -17.28
CA THR A 64 -2.61 4.33 -17.81
C THR A 64 -2.82 5.76 -17.34
N ALA A 65 -4.07 6.20 -17.10
CA ALA A 65 -4.32 7.52 -16.52
C ALA A 65 -3.70 7.65 -15.11
N TYR A 66 -3.86 6.63 -14.25
CA TYR A 66 -3.25 6.63 -12.92
C TYR A 66 -1.72 6.52 -12.98
N GLU A 67 -1.16 5.72 -13.90
CA GLU A 67 0.30 5.61 -14.08
C GLU A 67 0.92 6.93 -14.55
N ARG A 68 0.30 7.57 -15.55
CA ARG A 68 0.78 8.87 -16.07
C ARG A 68 0.68 9.95 -15.01
N ALA A 69 -0.44 10.00 -14.28
CA ALA A 69 -0.58 10.96 -13.18
C ALA A 69 0.48 10.72 -12.10
N ALA A 70 0.74 9.48 -11.69
CA ALA A 70 1.77 9.18 -10.71
C ALA A 70 3.16 9.63 -11.16
N GLU A 71 3.50 9.41 -12.43
CA GLU A 71 4.78 9.85 -13.00
C GLU A 71 4.89 11.37 -13.03
N SER A 72 3.85 12.07 -13.50
CA SER A 72 3.85 13.54 -13.53
C SER A 72 3.89 14.15 -12.13
N ILE A 73 3.15 13.58 -11.17
CA ILE A 73 3.18 14.00 -9.76
C ILE A 73 4.60 13.84 -9.19
N ARG A 74 5.24 12.69 -9.41
CA ARG A 74 6.60 12.42 -8.93
C ARG A 74 7.62 13.43 -9.47
N ASN A 75 7.46 13.83 -10.73
CA ASN A 75 8.39 14.73 -11.41
C ASN A 75 8.05 16.21 -11.22
N THR A 76 6.95 16.53 -10.52
CA THR A 76 6.58 17.92 -10.22
C THR A 76 7.46 18.43 -9.07
N PRO A 77 8.22 19.53 -9.26
CA PRO A 77 9.09 20.08 -8.22
C PRO A 77 8.32 20.86 -7.15
N GLU A 78 7.18 21.45 -7.49
CA GLU A 78 6.35 22.18 -6.55
C GLU A 78 5.62 21.23 -5.59
N ASN A 79 5.36 21.70 -4.36
CA ASN A 79 4.64 20.90 -3.37
C ASN A 79 3.14 20.83 -3.70
N LEU A 80 2.64 19.62 -3.99
CA LEU A 80 1.23 19.43 -4.34
C LEU A 80 0.27 19.64 -3.17
N THR A 81 0.75 19.63 -1.91
CA THR A 81 -0.11 19.80 -0.73
C THR A 81 -0.74 21.19 -0.65
N GLU A 82 -0.07 22.19 -1.20
CA GLU A 82 -0.46 23.60 -1.19
C GLU A 82 -1.26 24.01 -2.43
N MET A 83 -1.32 23.14 -3.45
CA MET A 83 -2.01 23.44 -4.71
C MET A 83 -3.54 23.33 -4.59
N ASP A 84 -4.23 24.22 -5.30
CA ASP A 84 -5.66 24.13 -5.54
C ASP A 84 -5.99 23.23 -6.75
N ILE A 85 -7.27 22.96 -6.98
CA ILE A 85 -7.71 22.08 -8.07
C ILE A 85 -7.28 22.61 -9.45
N PRO A 86 -7.43 23.91 -9.79
CA PRO A 86 -6.89 24.48 -11.02
C PRO A 86 -5.39 24.25 -11.20
N ALA A 87 -4.56 24.50 -10.18
CA ALA A 87 -3.12 24.28 -10.24
C ALA A 87 -2.78 22.80 -10.43
N LEU A 88 -3.44 21.89 -9.69
CA LEU A 88 -3.25 20.45 -9.85
C LEU A 88 -3.57 19.98 -11.26
N LYS A 89 -4.63 20.53 -11.89
CA LYS A 89 -5.03 20.19 -13.26
C LYS A 89 -4.08 20.72 -14.33
N SER A 90 -3.17 21.63 -13.99
CA SER A 90 -2.11 22.05 -14.92
C SER A 90 -1.03 20.97 -15.08
N ILE A 91 -0.93 20.03 -14.14
CA ILE A 91 0.02 18.92 -14.20
C ILE A 91 -0.42 17.95 -15.31
N PRO A 92 0.47 17.58 -16.25
CA PRO A 92 0.14 16.62 -17.30
C PRO A 92 -0.43 15.31 -16.75
N GLY A 93 -1.50 14.80 -17.36
CA GLY A 93 -2.14 13.56 -16.90
C GLY A 93 -3.02 13.69 -15.64
N VAL A 94 -3.03 14.84 -14.96
CA VAL A 94 -3.90 15.11 -13.82
C VAL A 94 -5.20 15.77 -14.30
N GLY A 95 -6.25 14.95 -14.44
CA GLY A 95 -7.61 15.44 -14.70
C GLY A 95 -8.37 15.81 -13.43
N GLN A 96 -9.60 16.31 -13.58
CA GLN A 96 -10.49 16.69 -12.46
C GLN A 96 -10.58 15.61 -11.39
N ALA A 97 -10.88 14.37 -11.79
CA ALA A 97 -11.07 13.25 -10.88
C ALA A 97 -9.77 12.81 -10.17
N ILE A 98 -8.60 13.17 -10.68
CA ILE A 98 -7.30 12.89 -10.05
C ILE A 98 -6.94 14.03 -9.10
N ALA A 99 -7.13 15.28 -9.51
CA ALA A 99 -6.95 16.45 -8.67
C ALA A 99 -7.79 16.37 -7.38
N GLU A 100 -9.05 15.96 -7.48
CA GLU A 100 -9.92 15.75 -6.32
C GLU A 100 -9.38 14.69 -5.36
N LYS A 101 -8.85 13.57 -5.88
CA LYS A 101 -8.25 12.50 -5.06
C LYS A 101 -6.96 12.94 -4.40
N ILE A 102 -6.14 13.73 -5.09
CA ILE A 102 -4.95 14.35 -4.50
C ILE A 102 -5.39 15.26 -3.34
N LYS A 103 -6.46 16.04 -3.52
CA LYS A 103 -6.93 16.94 -2.46
C LYS A 103 -7.48 16.18 -1.25
N GLU A 104 -8.29 15.14 -1.48
CA GLU A 104 -8.79 14.24 -0.44
C GLU A 104 -7.64 13.63 0.36
N LEU A 105 -6.64 13.11 -0.34
CA LEU A 105 -5.45 12.48 0.25
C LEU A 105 -4.64 13.49 1.08
N ASN A 106 -4.49 14.72 0.59
CA ASN A 106 -3.78 15.79 1.31
C ASN A 106 -4.55 16.28 2.56
N GLN A 107 -5.88 16.24 2.54
CA GLN A 107 -6.72 16.71 3.65
C GLN A 107 -6.90 15.66 4.74
N THR A 108 -7.06 14.40 4.35
CA THR A 108 -7.47 13.33 5.27
C THR A 108 -6.34 12.34 5.57
N GLY A 109 -5.28 12.33 4.76
CA GLY A 109 -4.24 11.30 4.79
C GLY A 109 -4.71 9.94 4.25
N ASN A 110 -5.97 9.85 3.80
CA ASN A 110 -6.56 8.63 3.28
C ASN A 110 -7.28 8.89 1.95
N LEU A 111 -7.59 7.83 1.20
CA LEU A 111 -8.31 7.91 -0.06
C LEU A 111 -9.40 6.83 -0.10
N ALA A 112 -10.66 7.25 -0.01
CA ALA A 112 -11.80 6.32 0.01
C ALA A 112 -11.86 5.42 -1.23
N PHE A 113 -11.35 5.90 -2.37
CA PHE A 113 -11.24 5.10 -3.58
C PHE A 113 -10.23 3.96 -3.45
N LEU A 114 -9.09 4.18 -2.78
CA LEU A 114 -8.11 3.14 -2.51
C LEU A 114 -8.67 2.12 -1.52
N ASP A 115 -9.30 2.58 -0.44
CA ASP A 115 -9.93 1.69 0.57
C ASP A 115 -10.95 0.75 -0.07
N ARG A 116 -11.78 1.27 -0.98
CA ARG A 116 -12.73 0.45 -1.74
C ARG A 116 -12.03 -0.60 -2.59
N LEU A 117 -10.96 -0.22 -3.31
CA LEU A 117 -10.21 -1.16 -4.14
C LEU A 117 -9.54 -2.26 -3.30
N GLU A 118 -9.02 -1.93 -2.11
CA GLU A 118 -8.43 -2.90 -1.19
C GLU A 118 -9.46 -3.84 -0.56
N GLY A 119 -10.71 -3.39 -0.40
CA GLY A 119 -11.83 -4.25 -0.01
C GLY A 119 -12.23 -5.26 -1.08
N GLU A 120 -11.96 -4.97 -2.36
CA GLU A 120 -12.27 -5.86 -3.48
C GLU A 120 -11.10 -6.79 -3.86
N ILE A 121 -9.87 -6.32 -3.67
CA ILE A 121 -8.65 -7.00 -4.13
C ILE A 121 -7.69 -7.10 -2.95
N PRO A 122 -7.33 -8.31 -2.51
CA PRO A 122 -6.41 -8.48 -1.41
C PRO A 122 -5.07 -7.78 -1.72
N PRO A 123 -4.60 -6.84 -0.87
CA PRO A 123 -3.37 -6.09 -1.14
C PRO A 123 -2.14 -7.00 -1.18
N ALA A 124 -2.19 -8.17 -0.55
CA ALA A 124 -1.14 -9.21 -0.63
C ALA A 124 -0.84 -9.66 -2.08
N LEU A 125 -1.79 -9.51 -3.01
CA LEU A 125 -1.57 -9.81 -4.43
C LEU A 125 -0.62 -8.82 -5.11
N LEU A 126 -0.39 -7.63 -4.54
CA LEU A 126 0.59 -6.69 -5.05
C LEU A 126 2.01 -7.22 -4.91
N ASP A 127 2.30 -7.94 -3.81
CA ASP A 127 3.61 -8.57 -3.58
C ASP A 127 3.94 -9.63 -4.63
N TRP A 128 2.90 -10.20 -5.26
CA TRP A 128 3.09 -11.19 -6.31
C TRP A 128 3.62 -10.53 -7.57
N LEU A 129 3.31 -9.25 -7.83
CA LEU A 129 3.76 -8.55 -9.03
C LEU A 129 5.27 -8.37 -9.10
N GLU A 130 5.96 -8.48 -7.96
CA GLU A 130 7.42 -8.42 -7.87
C GLU A 130 8.08 -9.77 -8.23
N LEU A 131 7.31 -10.86 -8.30
CA LEU A 131 7.83 -12.18 -8.67
C LEU A 131 8.00 -12.31 -10.20
N PRO A 132 9.16 -12.74 -10.70
CA PRO A 132 9.36 -12.99 -12.12
C PRO A 132 8.33 -13.96 -12.72
N GLY A 133 7.56 -13.48 -13.70
CA GLY A 133 6.51 -14.28 -14.36
C GLY A 133 5.11 -14.06 -13.79
N MET A 134 4.98 -13.35 -12.68
CA MET A 134 3.70 -12.96 -12.08
C MET A 134 3.31 -11.56 -12.52
N GLY A 135 2.85 -11.45 -13.77
CA GLY A 135 2.21 -10.22 -14.25
C GLY A 135 0.78 -10.07 -13.72
N PRO A 136 0.17 -8.88 -13.79
CA PRO A 136 -1.19 -8.64 -13.28
C PRO A 136 -2.25 -9.60 -13.83
N LYS A 137 -2.14 -9.99 -15.10
CA LYS A 137 -3.03 -10.97 -15.72
C LYS A 137 -2.88 -12.37 -15.10
N THR A 138 -1.64 -12.82 -14.88
CA THR A 138 -1.33 -14.10 -14.24
C THR A 138 -1.81 -14.11 -12.79
N THR A 139 -1.50 -13.06 -12.02
CA THR A 139 -1.96 -12.88 -10.64
C THR A 139 -3.48 -12.93 -10.55
N ALA A 140 -4.18 -12.18 -11.40
CA ALA A 140 -5.64 -12.16 -11.43
C ALA A 140 -6.22 -13.53 -11.79
N LEU A 141 -5.62 -14.25 -12.75
CA LEU A 141 -6.06 -15.55 -13.19
C LEU A 141 -5.92 -16.59 -12.07
N ILE A 142 -4.77 -16.64 -11.40
CA ILE A 142 -4.52 -17.53 -10.27
C ILE A 142 -5.49 -17.24 -9.13
N TRP A 143 -5.62 -15.97 -8.74
CA TRP A 143 -6.53 -15.55 -7.67
C TRP A 143 -7.99 -15.91 -7.97
N LYS A 144 -8.48 -15.61 -9.18
CA LYS A 144 -9.87 -15.90 -9.57
C LYS A 144 -10.16 -17.40 -9.74
N THR A 145 -9.16 -18.20 -10.11
CA THR A 145 -9.35 -19.64 -10.38
C THR A 145 -9.18 -20.49 -9.13
N LEU A 146 -8.17 -20.19 -8.31
CA LEU A 146 -7.80 -21.01 -7.15
C LEU A 146 -8.20 -20.38 -5.81
N GLY A 147 -8.58 -19.09 -5.79
CA GLY A 147 -8.96 -18.38 -4.57
C GLY A 147 -7.80 -18.12 -3.60
N ILE A 148 -6.56 -18.42 -3.99
CA ILE A 148 -5.38 -18.23 -3.15
C ILE A 148 -4.96 -16.76 -3.10
N THR A 149 -4.49 -16.32 -1.94
CA THR A 149 -4.17 -14.90 -1.69
C THR A 149 -2.82 -14.69 -1.02
N THR A 150 -2.19 -15.76 -0.52
CA THR A 150 -0.92 -15.69 0.20
C THR A 150 0.24 -16.36 -0.56
N ILE A 151 1.48 -15.94 -0.28
CA ILE A 151 2.68 -16.55 -0.87
C ILE A 151 2.82 -18.04 -0.50
N PRO A 152 2.59 -18.48 0.76
CA PRO A 152 2.66 -19.91 1.10
C PRO A 152 1.65 -20.77 0.33
N GLU A 153 0.42 -20.27 0.13
CA GLU A 153 -0.59 -20.95 -0.69
C GLU A 153 -0.16 -21.05 -2.15
N LEU A 154 0.38 -19.95 -2.70
CA LEU A 154 0.92 -19.91 -4.06
C LEU A 154 2.06 -20.92 -4.24
N HIS A 155 2.97 -20.99 -3.27
CA HIS A 155 4.07 -21.95 -3.26
C HIS A 155 3.56 -23.39 -3.26
N ALA A 156 2.63 -23.73 -2.36
CA ALA A 156 2.04 -25.07 -2.30
C ALA A 156 1.28 -25.44 -3.59
N ALA A 157 0.58 -24.48 -4.20
CA ALA A 157 -0.10 -24.68 -5.48
C ALA A 157 0.89 -24.92 -6.63
N ALA A 158 2.01 -24.18 -6.67
CA ALA A 158 3.06 -24.36 -7.66
C ALA A 158 3.77 -25.72 -7.50
N GLN A 159 4.15 -26.10 -6.28
CA GLN A 159 4.77 -27.40 -5.99
C GLN A 159 3.85 -28.59 -6.32
N GLY A 160 2.55 -28.44 -6.03
CA GLY A 160 1.55 -29.45 -6.34
C GLY A 160 1.15 -29.54 -7.81
N GLY A 161 1.74 -28.73 -8.70
CA GLY A 161 1.41 -28.72 -10.12
C GLY A 161 0.00 -28.19 -10.44
N LYS A 162 -0.59 -27.40 -9.53
CA LYS A 162 -1.96 -26.88 -9.71
C LYS A 162 -2.02 -25.63 -10.58
N LEU A 163 -0.90 -24.95 -10.84
CA LEU A 163 -0.91 -23.73 -11.63
C LEU A 163 -0.98 -24.06 -13.13
N HIS A 164 -0.26 -25.08 -13.59
CA HIS A 164 -0.22 -25.45 -15.00
C HIS A 164 -1.51 -26.13 -15.52
N THR A 165 -2.45 -26.46 -14.63
CA THR A 165 -3.79 -26.91 -15.02
C THR A 165 -4.68 -25.74 -15.43
N ILE A 166 -4.28 -24.51 -15.15
CA ILE A 166 -5.04 -23.30 -15.47
C ILE A 166 -4.74 -22.89 -16.92
N PRO A 167 -5.77 -22.70 -17.78
CA PRO A 167 -5.57 -22.25 -19.14
C PRO A 167 -4.79 -20.92 -19.19
N GLY A 168 -3.67 -20.91 -19.93
CA GLY A 168 -2.77 -19.74 -20.02
C GLY A 168 -1.55 -19.81 -19.11
N ILE A 169 -1.48 -20.79 -18.20
CA ILE A 169 -0.29 -21.08 -17.39
C ILE A 169 0.29 -22.43 -17.82
N GLY A 170 1.49 -22.41 -18.39
CA GLY A 170 2.20 -23.63 -18.76
C GLY A 170 3.20 -24.07 -17.68
N LYS A 171 3.64 -25.33 -17.74
CA LYS A 171 4.65 -25.90 -16.81
C LYS A 171 5.92 -25.06 -16.70
N LYS A 172 6.37 -24.43 -17.80
CA LYS A 172 7.52 -23.53 -17.81
C LYS A 172 7.29 -22.27 -16.96
N LEU A 173 6.08 -21.72 -17.01
CA LEU A 173 5.73 -20.54 -16.22
C LEU A 173 5.58 -20.91 -14.74
N GLU A 174 4.93 -22.03 -14.43
CA GLU A 174 4.82 -22.56 -13.07
C GLU A 174 6.20 -22.77 -12.43
N ALA A 175 7.12 -23.45 -13.13
CA ALA A 175 8.48 -23.66 -12.63
C ALA A 175 9.23 -22.33 -12.38
N LYS A 176 9.01 -21.32 -13.24
CA LYS A 176 9.57 -19.98 -13.05
C LYS A 176 9.00 -19.29 -11.81
N ILE A 177 7.69 -19.40 -11.58
CA ILE A 177 7.02 -18.85 -10.39
C ILE A 177 7.52 -19.54 -9.12
N LEU A 178 7.65 -20.87 -9.13
CA LEU A 178 8.17 -21.63 -8.00
C LEU A 178 9.58 -21.19 -7.63
N ALA A 179 10.48 -21.16 -8.62
CA ALA A 179 11.86 -20.70 -8.42
C ALA A 179 11.92 -19.24 -7.92
N ALA A 180 11.03 -18.37 -8.41
CA ALA A 180 10.94 -17.00 -7.94
C ALA A 180 10.56 -16.89 -6.45
N ILE A 181 9.65 -17.76 -5.97
CA ILE A 181 9.25 -17.79 -4.57
C ILE A 181 10.39 -18.33 -3.69
N GLU A 182 11.05 -19.40 -4.12
CA GLU A 182 12.16 -20.01 -3.39
C GLU A 182 13.36 -19.04 -3.25
N ASN A 183 13.69 -18.32 -4.33
CA ASN A 183 14.77 -17.33 -4.33
C ASN A 183 14.48 -16.09 -3.48
N ARG A 184 13.20 -15.81 -3.15
CA ARG A 184 12.83 -14.66 -2.31
C ARG A 184 13.21 -14.87 -0.83
N HIS A 185 13.37 -16.12 -0.42
CA HIS A 185 13.72 -16.50 0.96
C HIS A 185 15.21 -16.85 1.13
N SER A 186 15.99 -16.82 0.05
CA SER A 186 17.44 -17.06 0.03
C SER A 186 18.21 -15.78 0.25
#